data_AF-A0A7C7PQN6-F1
#
_entry.id   AF-A0A7C7PQN6-F1
#
_cell.length_a   1.000
_cell.length_b   1.000
_cell.length_c   1.000
_cell.angle_alpha   90.00
_cell.angle_beta   90.00
_cell.angle_gamma   90.00
#
_symmetry.space_group_name_H-M   'P 1'
#
loop_
_entity.id
_entity.type
_entity.pdbx_description
1 polymer ?
#
loop_
_entity_poly.entity_id
_entity_poly.type
_entity_poly.pdbx_seq_one_letter_code
_entity_poly.pdbx_strand_id
1 'polypeptide(L)' 'MLWRQRFGIVMMFLFLPINGPMLRMTFEVLGHPLPWPDWQVFIGCLTLFVLGGIFTFTPKLRSLSAKSN' A
#
# COMPACT_ATOMS: atom_id res chain seq x y z
N MET A 1 17.62 3.47 -1.14
CA MET A 1 16.54 2.45 -1.12
C MET A 1 16.08 2.22 -2.55
N LEU A 2 15.83 0.95 -2.93
CA LEU A 2 15.18 0.65 -4.22
C LEU A 2 13.87 1.43 -4.31
N TRP A 3 13.56 2.02 -5.46
CA TRP A 3 12.33 2.80 -5.69
C TRP A 3 11.07 2.01 -5.27
N ARG A 4 11.11 0.68 -5.46
CA ARG A 4 10.08 -0.28 -5.03
C ARG A 4 9.81 -0.26 -3.52
N GLN A 5 10.85 -0.20 -2.69
CA GLN A 5 10.70 -0.17 -1.24
C GLN A 5 10.18 1.19 -0.78
N ARG A 6 10.63 2.29 -1.40
CA ARG A 6 10.06 3.63 -1.13
C ARG A 6 8.57 3.67 -1.45
N PHE A 7 8.17 3.10 -2.57
CA PHE A 7 6.77 2.99 -2.96
C PHE A 7 5.96 2.13 -1.97
N GLY A 8 6.50 0.99 -1.54
CA GLY A 8 5.88 0.16 -0.51
C GLY A 8 5.67 0.91 0.81
N ILE A 9 6.66 1.67 1.28
CA ILE A 9 6.55 2.48 2.50
C ILE A 9 5.45 3.54 2.35
N VAL A 10 5.41 4.24 1.21
CA VAL A 10 4.37 5.24 0.93
C VAL A 10 2.98 4.59 0.93
N MET A 11 2.84 3.41 0.33
CA MET A 11 1.58 2.65 0.35
C MET A 11 1.18 2.27 1.78
N MET A 12 2.12 1.85 2.62
CA MET A 12 1.82 1.51 4.02
C MET A 12 1.33 2.72 4.82
N PHE A 13 1.90 3.91 4.60
CA PHE A 13 1.44 5.13 5.28
C PHE A 13 0.10 5.65 4.75
N LEU A 14 -0.12 5.62 3.43
CA LEU A 14 -1.37 6.09 2.83
C LEU A 14 -2.56 5.19 3.16
N PHE A 15 -2.39 3.88 3.04
CA PHE A 15 -3.47 2.89 3.18
C PHE A 15 -3.56 2.29 4.59
N LEU A 16 -3.04 2.97 5.60
CA LEU A 16 -3.25 2.57 6.98
C LEU A 16 -4.76 2.43 7.23
N PRO A 17 -5.27 1.35 7.86
CA PRO A 17 -6.72 1.12 7.94
C PRO A 17 -7.49 2.25 8.64
N ILE A 18 -6.84 2.95 9.57
CA ILE A 18 -7.37 4.16 10.23
C ILE A 18 -7.58 5.34 9.26
N ASN A 19 -6.84 5.38 8.15
CA ASN A 19 -6.98 6.39 7.10
C ASN A 19 -8.11 6.06 6.10
N GLY A 20 -8.76 4.90 6.20
CA GLY A 20 -9.87 4.51 5.31
C GLY A 20 -10.99 5.57 5.24
N PRO A 21 -11.51 6.06 6.37
CA PRO A 21 -12.46 7.16 6.39
C PRO A 21 -11.91 8.48 5.80
N MET A 22 -10.64 8.81 6.05
CA MET A 22 -10.01 10.01 5.46
C MET A 22 -9.91 9.93 3.94
N LEU A 23 -9.55 8.76 3.40
CA LEU A 23 -9.52 8.51 1.96
C LEU A 23 -10.93 8.69 1.38
N ARG A 24 -11.95 8.13 2.02
CA ARG A 24 -13.35 8.29 1.60
C ARG A 24 -13.77 9.77 1.55
N MET A 25 -13.48 10.53 2.61
CA MET A 25 -13.73 11.99 2.63
C MET A 25 -12.97 12.72 1.54
N THR A 26 -11.72 12.33 1.27
CA THR A 26 -10.90 12.94 0.20
C THR A 26 -11.53 12.69 -1.17
N PHE A 27 -12.03 11.48 -1.43
CA PHE A 27 -12.75 11.14 -2.65
C PHE A 27 -14.10 11.85 -2.78
N GLU A 28 -14.83 12.03 -1.68
CA GLU A 28 -16.05 12.85 -1.64
C GLU A 28 -15.75 14.32 -2.01
N VAL A 29 -14.67 14.91 -1.47
CA VAL A 29 -14.23 16.28 -1.80
C VAL A 29 -13.78 16.41 -3.26
N LEU A 30 -13.18 15.36 -3.83
CA LEU A 30 -12.77 15.32 -5.25
C LEU A 30 -13.95 15.11 -6.22
N GLY A 31 -15.19 15.02 -5.73
CA GLY A 31 -16.38 14.83 -6.56
C GLY A 31 -16.60 13.40 -7.03
N HIS A 32 -15.87 12.43 -6.47
CA HIS A 32 -15.99 11.01 -6.77
C HIS A 32 -16.36 10.23 -5.51
N PRO A 33 -17.61 10.34 -5.01
CA PRO A 33 -18.04 9.61 -3.82
C PRO A 33 -17.89 8.10 -4.07
N LEU A 34 -17.18 7.41 -3.18
CA LEU A 34 -17.11 5.95 -3.25
C LEU A 34 -18.50 5.36 -2.94
N PRO A 35 -19.09 4.57 -3.85
CA PRO A 35 -20.40 3.94 -3.62
C PRO A 35 -20.31 2.72 -2.68
N TRP A 36 -19.14 2.46 -2.08
CA TRP A 36 -18.90 1.29 -1.26
C TRP A 36 -19.23 1.55 0.22
N PRO A 37 -19.79 0.56 0.94
CA PRO A 37 -19.96 0.62 2.38
C PRO A 37 -18.60 0.67 3.09
N ASP A 38 -18.59 1.24 4.30
CA ASP A 38 -17.35 1.53 5.05
C ASP A 38 -16.47 0.29 5.27
N TRP A 39 -17.09 -0.88 5.50
CA TRP A 39 -16.36 -2.13 5.68
C TRP A 39 -15.60 -2.57 4.41
N GLN A 40 -16.10 -2.27 3.21
CA GLN A 40 -15.41 -2.57 1.95
C GLN A 40 -14.21 -1.64 1.75
N VAL A 41 -14.36 -0.34 2.05
CA VAL A 41 -13.25 0.63 1.98
C VAL A 41 -12.15 0.24 2.97
N PHE A 42 -12.54 -0.19 4.17
CA PHE A 42 -11.61 -0.70 5.18
C PHE A 42 -10.84 -1.93 4.70
N ILE A 43 -11.54 -2.94 4.15
CA ILE A 43 -10.89 -4.14 3.58
C ILE A 43 -9.96 -3.75 2.44
N GLY A 44 -10.36 -2.84 1.55
CA GLY A 44 -9.51 -2.35 0.47
C GLY A 44 -8.23 -1.69 0.98
N CYS A 45 -8.33 -0.82 1.99
CA CYS A 45 -7.16 -0.22 2.64
C CYS A 45 -6.27 -1.28 3.30
N LEU A 46 -6.85 -2.26 4.00
CA LEU A 46 -6.12 -3.36 4.62
C LEU A 46 -5.36 -4.19 3.57
N THR A 47 -5.99 -4.54 2.45
CA THR A 47 -5.33 -5.27 1.37
C THR A 47 -4.17 -4.47 0.77
N LEU A 48 -4.37 -3.17 0.50
CA LEU A 48 -3.32 -2.30 -0.04
C LEU A 48 -2.17 -2.08 0.95
N PHE A 49 -2.46 -2.00 2.25
CA PHE A 49 -1.47 -1.95 3.32
C PHE A 49 -0.61 -3.21 3.35
N VAL A 50 -1.23 -4.38 3.30
CA VAL A 50 -0.53 -5.67 3.27
C VAL A 50 0.33 -5.78 2.01
N LEU A 51 -0.18 -5.37 0.85
CA LEU A 51 0.59 -5.30 -0.40
C LEU A 51 1.78 -4.34 -0.30
N GLY A 52 1.60 -3.15 0.30
CA GLY A 52 2.68 -2.21 0.58
C GLY A 52 3.75 -2.80 1.50
N GLY A 53 3.32 -3.56 2.50
CA GLY A 53 4.19 -4.36 3.38
C GLY A 53 4.99 -5.39 2.60
N ILE A 54 4.34 -6.18 1.74
CA ILE A 54 5.02 -7.14 0.87
C ILE A 54 6.05 -6.41 0.00
N PHE A 55 5.72 -5.28 -0.63
CA PHE A 55 6.66 -4.52 -1.45
C PHE A 55 7.85 -3.95 -0.66
N THR A 56 7.64 -3.58 0.60
CA THR A 56 8.68 -3.03 1.48
C THR A 56 9.61 -4.13 1.98
N PHE A 57 9.03 -5.24 2.44
CA PHE A 57 9.74 -6.34 3.10
C PHE A 57 10.22 -7.43 2.17
N THR A 58 9.76 -7.49 0.90
CA THR A 58 10.33 -8.41 -0.09
C THR A 58 11.78 -8.02 -0.31
N PRO A 59 12.75 -8.79 0.23
CA PRO A 59 14.15 -8.48 0.02
C PRO A 59 14.46 -8.73 -1.45
N LYS A 60 15.46 -8.02 -1.98
CA LYS A 60 16.03 -8.38 -3.29
C LYS A 60 16.33 -9.88 -3.19
N LEU A 61 15.78 -10.71 -4.07
CA LEU A 61 16.34 -12.02 -4.38
C LEU A 61 17.77 -11.71 -4.86
N ARG A 62 18.71 -11.58 -3.92
CA ARG A 62 20.13 -11.52 -4.21
C ARG A 62 20.40 -12.93 -4.70
N SER A 63 20.20 -13.11 -6.00
CA SER A 63 20.64 -14.30 -6.71
C SER A 63 22.06 -14.57 -6.23
N LEU A 64 22.21 -15.73 -5.58
CA LEU A 64 23.50 -16.30 -5.18
C LEU A 64 24.42 -16.57 -6.38
N SER A 65 24.04 -16.15 -7.59
CA SER A 65 24.76 -16.35 -8.86
C SER A 65 25.87 -15.32 -9.14
N ALA A 66 26.26 -14.47 -8.18
CA ALA A 66 27.34 -13.47 -8.38
C ALA A 66 28.49 -13.60 -7.37
N LYS A 67 28.65 -14.78 -6.74
CA LYS A 67 29.81 -15.10 -5.91
C LYS A 67 30.47 -16.40 -6.40
N SER A 68 30.73 -16.46 -7.70
CA SER A 68 31.63 -17.43 -8.33
C SER A 68 32.28 -16.76 -9.55
N ASN A 69 33.22 -15.87 -9.27
CA ASN A 69 34.38 -15.56 -10.10
C ASN A 69 35.36 -14.75 -9.26
#